data_AF-A0A1M3TNF0-F1
#
_entry.id   AF-A0A1M3TNF0-F1
#
_cell.length_a   1.000
_cell.length_b   1.000
_cell.length_c   1.000
_cell.angle_alpha   90.00
_cell.angle_beta   90.00
_cell.angle_gamma   90.00
#
_symmetry.space_group_name_H-M   'P 1'
#
loop_
_entity.id
_entity.type
_entity.pdbx_description
1 polymer ?
#
loop_
_entity_poly.entity_id
_entity_poly.type
_entity_poly.pdbx_seq_one_letter_code
_entity_poly.pdbx_strand_id
1 'polypeptide(L)'
;MDDSTKQLRERILRQIRVVLSQLPPDIGSDTIRILGDTPNSILDPEDFLGSIRPFVTETEESLRKFHPGNETRFVAAKICRGKHSYFILDLNNSNYNYETAHECKTLIPVYVLRLSKRQPTIFRKRELDESIAKILRNMHNLHGQAPLPLFDNHYDPYLQYPNPRSPHYEV
;
A
#
# COMPACT_ATOMS: atom_id res chain seq x y z
N MET A 1 10.26 -1.70 -21.01
CA MET A 1 11.02 -2.08 -19.80
C MET A 1 12.23 -2.92 -20.18
N ASP A 2 13.43 -2.52 -19.78
CA ASP A 2 14.67 -3.25 -20.07
C ASP A 2 14.80 -4.56 -19.25
N ASP A 3 15.67 -5.46 -19.69
CA ASP A 3 15.84 -6.79 -19.09
C ASP A 3 16.43 -6.75 -17.67
N SER A 4 17.30 -5.78 -17.38
CA SER A 4 17.91 -5.60 -16.05
C SER A 4 16.89 -5.14 -15.01
N THR A 5 15.92 -4.30 -15.41
CA THR A 5 14.82 -3.87 -14.56
C THR A 5 13.89 -5.05 -14.23
N LYS A 6 13.63 -5.94 -15.20
CA LYS A 6 12.82 -7.16 -14.96
C LYS A 6 13.51 -8.10 -13.97
N GLN A 7 14.78 -8.43 -14.19
CA GLN A 7 15.56 -9.28 -13.28
C GLN A 7 15.62 -8.71 -11.86
N LEU A 8 15.77 -7.39 -11.74
CA LEU A 8 15.75 -6.71 -10.45
C LEU A 8 14.39 -6.84 -9.75
N ARG A 9 13.28 -6.68 -10.48
CA ARG A 9 11.93 -6.84 -9.93
C ARG A 9 11.70 -8.26 -9.43
N GLU A 10 12.08 -9.27 -10.21
CA GLU A 10 11.99 -10.68 -9.79
C GLU A 10 12.78 -10.97 -8.51
N ARG A 11 13.99 -10.40 -8.41
CA ARG A 11 14.80 -10.51 -7.19
C ARG A 11 14.08 -9.90 -5.98
N ILE A 12 13.50 -8.71 -6.14
CA ILE A 12 12.75 -8.05 -5.07
C ILE A 12 11.55 -8.90 -4.63
N LEU A 13 10.78 -9.43 -5.59
CA LEU A 13 9.63 -10.31 -5.30
C LEU A 13 10.04 -11.52 -4.45
N ARG A 14 11.13 -12.21 -4.81
CA ARG A 14 11.64 -13.34 -4.01
C ARG A 14 12.03 -12.93 -2.59
N GLN A 15 12.56 -11.71 -2.42
CA GLN A 15 12.98 -11.20 -1.11
C GLN A 15 11.80 -10.76 -0.23
N ILE A 16 10.65 -10.36 -0.80
CA ILE A 16 9.45 -10.00 -0.02
C ILE A 16 9.05 -11.18 0.89
N ARG A 17 9.02 -12.41 0.36
CA ARG A 17 8.71 -13.63 1.13
C ARG A 17 9.59 -13.77 2.38
N VAL A 18 10.91 -13.59 2.19
CA VAL A 18 11.92 -13.75 3.24
C VAL A 18 11.81 -12.64 4.30
N VAL A 19 11.42 -11.44 3.89
CA VAL A 19 11.28 -10.31 4.80
C VAL A 19 9.99 -10.41 5.60
N LEU A 20 8.89 -10.84 4.98
CA LEU A 20 7.63 -11.03 5.68
C LEU A 20 7.67 -12.16 6.71
N SER A 21 8.54 -13.17 6.55
CA SER A 21 8.76 -14.18 7.59
C SER A 21 9.42 -13.63 8.86
N GLN A 22 9.90 -12.38 8.85
CA GLN A 22 10.46 -11.70 10.02
C GLN A 22 9.38 -11.02 10.87
N LEU A 23 8.14 -10.95 10.38
CA LEU A 23 7.03 -10.47 11.18
C LEU A 23 6.82 -11.38 12.39
N PRO A 24 6.61 -10.81 13.58
CA PRO A 24 6.20 -11.58 14.75
C PRO A 24 5.03 -12.55 14.47
N PRO A 25 5.06 -13.79 14.99
CA PRO A 25 4.04 -14.81 14.71
C PRO A 25 2.61 -14.44 15.15
N ASP A 26 2.48 -13.55 16.13
CA ASP A 26 1.22 -13.02 16.66
C ASP A 26 0.53 -12.03 15.71
N ILE A 27 1.26 -11.42 14.78
CA ILE A 27 0.69 -10.54 13.74
C ILE A 27 -0.27 -11.28 12.81
N GLY A 28 -0.18 -12.61 12.73
CA GLY A 28 -1.07 -13.44 11.93
C GLY A 28 -2.56 -13.30 12.23
N SER A 29 -2.95 -12.81 13.41
CA SER A 29 -4.35 -12.54 13.76
C SER A 29 -4.69 -11.07 13.95
N ASP A 30 -3.68 -10.21 14.06
CA ASP A 30 -3.88 -8.79 14.35
C ASP A 30 -4.26 -7.99 13.11
N THR A 31 -5.07 -6.97 13.30
CA THR A 31 -5.31 -5.95 12.27
C THR A 31 -4.05 -5.08 12.13
N ILE A 32 -3.38 -5.15 10.99
CA ILE A 32 -2.23 -4.29 10.67
C ILE A 32 -2.37 -3.66 9.30
N ARG A 33 -1.57 -2.63 9.06
CA ARG A 33 -1.47 -1.95 7.77
C ARG A 33 -0.04 -2.01 7.27
N ILE A 34 0.14 -2.55 6.07
CA ILE A 34 1.43 -2.53 5.39
C ILE A 34 1.49 -1.33 4.47
N LEU A 35 2.45 -0.44 4.74
CA LEU A 35 2.85 0.63 3.83
C LEU A 35 4.02 0.14 3.00
N GLY A 36 3.77 -0.16 1.73
CA GLY A 36 4.81 -0.51 0.77
C GLY A 36 5.53 0.74 0.26
N ASP A 37 6.77 0.94 0.68
CA ASP A 37 7.66 2.02 0.22
C ASP A 37 8.45 1.51 -1.00
N THR A 38 8.08 1.99 -2.20
CA THR A 38 8.49 1.42 -3.49
C THR A 38 9.33 2.41 -4.29
N PRO A 39 10.60 2.09 -4.65
CA PRO A 39 11.40 2.97 -5.50
C PRO A 39 10.78 3.18 -6.88
N ASN A 40 10.64 4.43 -7.33
CA ASN A 40 10.05 4.75 -8.64
C ASN A 40 10.85 4.13 -9.80
N SER A 41 12.16 3.94 -9.62
CA SER A 41 13.04 3.33 -10.63
C SER A 41 12.78 1.85 -10.94
N ILE A 42 11.86 1.19 -10.22
CA ILE A 42 11.43 -0.20 -10.52
C ILE A 42 9.97 -0.26 -10.98
N LEU A 43 9.29 0.90 -11.04
CA LEU A 43 7.93 1.02 -11.56
C LEU A 43 7.96 1.28 -13.07
N ASP A 44 6.86 0.92 -13.73
CA ASP A 44 6.64 1.23 -15.13
C ASP A 44 5.96 2.59 -15.23
N PRO A 45 6.58 3.62 -15.83
CA PRO A 45 5.96 4.94 -15.95
C PRO A 45 4.72 4.95 -16.86
N GLU A 46 4.57 3.95 -17.75
CA GLU A 46 3.39 3.82 -18.62
C GLU A 46 2.24 3.08 -17.91
N ASP A 47 2.54 2.32 -16.84
CA ASP A 47 1.55 1.58 -16.05
C ASP A 47 2.01 1.45 -14.58
N PHE A 48 1.90 2.54 -13.84
CA PHE A 48 2.30 2.57 -12.43
C PHE A 48 1.51 1.58 -11.57
N LEU A 49 0.20 1.50 -11.76
CA LEU A 49 -0.64 0.63 -10.93
C LEU A 49 -0.40 -0.84 -11.26
N GLY A 50 -0.34 -1.20 -12.55
CA GLY A 50 0.01 -2.56 -12.96
C GLY A 50 1.43 -2.94 -12.57
N SER A 51 2.37 -2.00 -12.52
CA SER A 51 3.72 -2.27 -12.02
C SER A 51 3.82 -2.43 -10.49
N ILE A 52 2.91 -1.85 -9.71
CA ILE A 52 2.82 -2.08 -8.26
C ILE A 52 2.20 -3.43 -7.92
N ARG A 53 1.17 -3.86 -8.67
CA ARG A 53 0.37 -5.07 -8.38
C ARG A 53 1.20 -6.32 -8.05
N PRO A 54 2.27 -6.68 -8.78
CA PRO A 54 3.07 -7.86 -8.43
C PRO A 54 3.65 -7.84 -7.02
N PHE A 55 4.08 -6.68 -6.51
CA PHE A 55 4.61 -6.57 -5.15
C PHE A 55 3.50 -6.74 -4.09
N VAL A 56 2.31 -6.22 -4.40
CA VAL A 56 1.13 -6.40 -3.55
C VAL A 56 0.72 -7.87 -3.52
N THR A 57 0.53 -8.50 -4.69
CA THR A 57 0.16 -9.92 -4.79
C THR A 57 1.15 -10.82 -4.06
N GLU A 58 2.46 -10.58 -4.22
CA GLU A 58 3.47 -11.35 -3.50
C GLU A 58 3.41 -11.14 -1.99
N THR A 59 3.08 -9.92 -1.54
CA THR A 59 2.85 -9.62 -0.12
C THR A 59 1.63 -10.38 0.40
N GLU A 60 0.51 -10.35 -0.32
CA GLU A 60 -0.73 -11.07 0.02
C GLU A 60 -0.53 -12.58 0.09
N GLU A 61 0.10 -13.16 -0.93
CA GLU A 61 0.40 -14.59 -0.98
C GLU A 61 1.32 -15.03 0.16
N SER A 62 2.33 -14.22 0.47
CA SER A 62 3.25 -14.49 1.58
C SER A 62 2.51 -14.49 2.92
N LEU A 63 1.69 -13.47 3.18
CA LEU A 63 0.88 -13.38 4.41
C LEU A 63 -0.09 -14.56 4.54
N ARG A 64 -0.76 -14.95 3.45
CA ARG A 64 -1.67 -16.11 3.45
C ARG A 64 -0.94 -17.44 3.68
N LYS A 65 0.30 -17.58 3.18
CA LYS A 65 1.13 -18.76 3.44
C LYS A 65 1.52 -18.87 4.91
N PHE A 66 1.78 -17.76 5.60
CA PHE A 66 2.06 -17.78 7.04
C PHE A 66 0.81 -18.09 7.86
N HIS A 67 -0.33 -17.47 7.54
CA HIS A 67 -1.60 -17.74 8.20
C HIS A 67 -2.72 -17.82 7.15
N PRO A 68 -3.25 -19.02 6.83
CA PRO A 68 -4.26 -19.20 5.79
C PRO A 68 -5.56 -18.43 6.00
N GLY A 69 -5.88 -18.04 7.24
CA GLY A 69 -7.03 -17.21 7.59
C GLY A 69 -6.86 -15.71 7.36
N ASN A 70 -5.68 -15.28 6.88
CA ASN A 70 -5.40 -13.87 6.64
C ASN A 70 -6.28 -13.28 5.54
N GLU A 71 -7.00 -12.21 5.88
CA GLU A 71 -7.77 -11.41 4.94
C GLU A 71 -7.00 -10.16 4.57
N THR A 72 -6.69 -9.98 3.29
CA THR A 72 -5.96 -8.82 2.78
C THR A 72 -6.84 -7.90 1.95
N ARG A 73 -6.56 -6.61 1.97
CA ARG A 73 -7.26 -5.61 1.16
C ARG A 73 -6.29 -4.57 0.62
N PHE A 74 -6.11 -4.53 -0.70
CA PHE A 74 -5.31 -3.49 -1.36
C PHE A 74 -6.12 -2.19 -1.39
N VAL A 75 -5.83 -1.29 -0.44
CA VAL A 75 -6.65 -0.10 -0.18
C VAL A 75 -6.29 1.04 -1.13
N ALA A 76 -4.99 1.34 -1.29
CA ALA A 76 -4.59 2.51 -2.04
C ALA A 76 -3.19 2.38 -2.63
N ALA A 77 -2.94 3.07 -3.74
CA ALA A 77 -1.62 3.34 -4.26
C ALA A 77 -1.47 4.83 -4.59
N LYS A 78 -0.32 5.39 -4.24
CA LYS A 78 -0.02 6.81 -4.40
C LYS A 78 1.34 6.98 -5.05
N ILE A 79 1.32 7.41 -6.31
CA ILE A 79 2.52 7.66 -7.10
C ILE A 79 2.98 9.09 -6.84
N CYS A 80 4.14 9.23 -6.21
CA CYS A 80 4.69 10.51 -5.84
C CYS A 80 5.80 10.92 -6.81
N ARG A 81 5.86 12.21 -7.16
CA ARG A 81 7.02 12.79 -7.83
C ARG A 81 8.24 12.63 -6.93
N GLY A 82 9.32 12.07 -7.45
CA GLY A 82 10.56 11.87 -6.70
C GLY A 82 11.07 10.43 -6.80
N LYS A 83 11.63 9.94 -5.70
CA LYS A 83 12.35 8.65 -5.66
C LYS A 83 11.46 7.47 -5.31
N HIS A 84 10.37 7.67 -4.60
CA HIS A 84 9.55 6.61 -4.03
C HIS A 84 8.06 6.90 -4.17
N SER A 85 7.29 5.84 -4.35
CA SER A 85 5.83 5.80 -4.38
C SER A 85 5.35 4.72 -3.41
N TYR A 86 4.06 4.74 -3.09
CA TYR A 86 3.53 3.99 -1.96
C TYR A 86 2.32 3.15 -2.33
N PHE A 87 2.19 1.99 -1.71
CA PHE A 87 0.95 1.22 -1.69
C PHE A 87 0.55 0.92 -0.25
N ILE A 88 -0.74 0.72 -0.02
CA ILE A 88 -1.32 0.40 1.29
C ILE A 88 -2.10 -0.90 1.16
N LEU A 89 -1.70 -1.88 1.94
CA LEU A 89 -2.36 -3.17 2.08
C LEU A 89 -2.80 -3.34 3.54
N ASP A 90 -4.09 -3.49 3.78
CA ASP A 90 -4.60 -3.83 5.11
C ASP A 90 -4.63 -5.35 5.27
N LEU A 91 -4.26 -5.83 6.45
CA LEU A 91 -4.34 -7.22 6.87
C LEU A 91 -5.33 -7.34 8.03
N ASN A 92 -6.22 -8.33 7.96
CA ASN A 92 -7.22 -8.65 8.98
C ASN A 92 -8.05 -7.45 9.45
N ASN A 93 -8.27 -6.48 8.54
CA ASN A 93 -9.19 -5.36 8.76
C ASN A 93 -10.60 -5.77 8.32
N SER A 94 -11.17 -6.74 9.03
CA SER A 94 -12.50 -7.31 8.74
C SER A 94 -13.64 -6.30 8.92
N ASN A 95 -13.45 -5.35 9.84
CA ASN A 95 -14.40 -4.26 10.12
C ASN A 95 -14.27 -3.07 9.15
N TYR A 96 -13.49 -3.20 8.07
CA TYR A 96 -13.37 -2.15 7.07
C TYR A 96 -14.72 -1.89 6.39
N ASN A 97 -15.25 -0.69 6.57
CA ASN A 97 -16.46 -0.22 5.90
C ASN A 97 -16.08 0.88 4.91
N TYR A 98 -16.21 0.59 3.62
CA TYR A 98 -15.87 1.52 2.54
C TYR A 98 -16.71 2.81 2.58
N GLU A 99 -18.02 2.70 2.89
CA GLU A 99 -18.93 3.84 2.91
C GLU A 99 -18.53 4.87 3.97
N THR A 100 -18.06 4.41 5.12
CA THR A 100 -17.65 5.27 6.24
C THR A 100 -16.13 5.44 6.36
N ALA A 101 -15.34 4.90 5.42
CA ALA A 101 -13.88 4.90 5.49
C ALA A 101 -13.28 6.32 5.54
N HIS A 102 -13.97 7.29 4.95
CA HIS A 102 -13.60 8.71 4.96
C HIS A 102 -13.74 9.39 6.33
N GLU A 103 -14.51 8.82 7.25
CA GLU A 103 -14.71 9.32 8.62
C GLU A 103 -13.95 8.49 9.66
N CYS A 104 -13.38 7.35 9.24
CA CYS A 104 -12.77 6.37 10.14
C CYS A 104 -11.48 6.92 10.78
N LYS A 105 -11.51 7.11 12.10
CA LYS A 105 -10.37 7.55 12.92
C LYS A 105 -9.61 6.41 13.59
N THR A 106 -10.00 5.16 13.35
CA THR A 106 -9.34 3.99 13.92
C THR A 106 -7.87 3.95 13.48
N LEU A 107 -6.98 3.94 14.47
CA LEU A 107 -5.55 3.82 14.23
C LEU A 107 -5.21 2.34 14.06
N ILE A 108 -4.71 1.99 12.87
CA ILE A 108 -4.23 0.64 12.57
C ILE A 108 -2.70 0.65 12.64
N PRO A 109 -2.06 -0.28 13.37
CA PRO A 109 -0.61 -0.40 13.42
C PRO A 109 0.03 -0.48 12.03
N VAL A 110 0.86 0.51 11.69
CA VAL A 110 1.57 0.57 10.40
C VAL A 110 2.93 -0.14 10.45
N TYR A 111 3.12 -1.09 9.54
CA TYR A 111 4.40 -1.70 9.21
C TYR A 111 4.87 -1.21 7.85
N VAL A 112 6.11 -0.74 7.77
CA VAL A 112 6.68 -0.24 6.51
C VAL A 112 7.42 -1.39 5.82
N LEU A 113 6.89 -1.87 4.70
CA LEU A 113 7.61 -2.75 3.79
C LEU A 113 8.41 -1.87 2.83
N ARG A 114 9.67 -1.58 3.20
CA ARG A 114 10.56 -0.82 2.34
C ARG A 114 11.17 -1.74 1.30
N LEU A 115 10.73 -1.58 0.05
CA LEU A 115 11.35 -2.22 -1.10
C LEU A 115 12.67 -1.52 -1.44
N SER A 116 13.66 -2.30 -1.84
CA SER A 116 15.00 -1.81 -2.12
C SER A 116 15.65 -2.67 -3.19
N LYS A 117 16.51 -2.06 -4.00
CA LYS A 117 17.31 -2.78 -4.99
C LYS A 117 18.33 -3.75 -4.37
N ARG A 118 18.66 -3.55 -3.08
CA ARG A 118 19.62 -4.38 -2.34
C ARG A 118 18.91 -5.45 -1.52
N GLN A 119 18.17 -5.00 -0.52
CA GLN A 119 17.47 -5.86 0.43
C GLN A 119 16.24 -5.11 0.97
N PRO A 120 15.02 -5.60 0.70
CA PRO A 120 13.82 -5.13 1.34
C PRO A 120 13.87 -5.32 2.86
N THR A 121 13.10 -4.52 3.59
CA THR A 121 13.00 -4.60 5.05
C THR A 121 11.56 -4.38 5.47
N ILE A 122 11.17 -4.95 6.61
CA ILE A 122 9.88 -4.67 7.24
C ILE A 122 10.09 -4.28 8.70
N PHE A 123 9.42 -3.23 9.14
CA PHE A 123 9.50 -2.76 10.52
C PHE A 123 8.26 -1.97 10.91
N ARG A 124 7.92 -2.02 12.20
CA ARG A 124 6.84 -1.23 12.78
C ARG A 124 7.23 0.25 12.80
N LYS A 125 6.32 1.15 12.42
CA LYS A 125 6.53 2.60 12.49
C LYS A 125 5.32 3.33 13.08
N ARG A 126 5.31 3.52 14.41
CA ARG A 126 4.17 4.04 15.19
C ARG A 126 3.77 5.47 14.80
N GLU A 127 4.75 6.28 14.42
CA GLU A 127 4.56 7.68 14.03
C GLU A 127 3.73 7.80 12.74
N LEU A 128 3.57 6.70 11.99
CA LEU A 128 2.77 6.67 10.77
C LEU A 128 1.31 6.25 10.96
N ASP A 129 0.90 5.76 12.14
CA ASP A 129 -0.45 5.23 12.32
C ASP A 129 -1.52 6.30 12.04
N GLU A 130 -1.35 7.46 12.65
CA GLU A 130 -2.27 8.59 12.51
C GLU A 130 -2.16 9.23 11.13
N SER A 131 -0.94 9.49 10.65
CA SER A 131 -0.75 10.16 9.35
C SER A 131 -1.26 9.32 8.18
N ILE A 132 -1.05 8.00 8.20
CA ILE A 132 -1.58 7.10 7.16
C ILE A 132 -3.10 6.96 7.27
N ALA A 133 -3.67 6.88 8.48
CA ALA A 133 -5.12 6.90 8.65
C ALA A 133 -5.75 8.18 8.07
N LYS A 134 -5.13 9.34 8.33
CA LYS A 134 -5.54 10.63 7.76
C LYS A 134 -5.43 10.68 6.24
N ILE A 135 -4.33 10.20 5.67
CA ILE A 135 -4.14 10.12 4.21
C ILE A 135 -5.24 9.29 3.57
N LEU A 136 -5.57 8.12 4.13
CA LEU A 136 -6.64 7.27 3.60
C LEU A 136 -8.01 7.90 3.72
N ARG A 137 -8.33 8.56 4.85
CA ARG A 137 -9.59 9.32 4.97
C ARG A 137 -9.71 10.36 3.87
N ASN A 138 -8.65 11.14 3.65
CA ASN A 138 -8.60 12.14 2.59
C ASN A 138 -8.72 11.51 1.21
N MET A 139 -8.04 10.38 0.93
CA MET A 139 -8.21 9.68 -0.35
C MET A 139 -9.65 9.20 -0.53
N HIS A 140 -10.30 8.61 0.48
CA HIS A 140 -11.70 8.23 0.40
C HIS A 140 -12.63 9.45 0.18
N ASN A 141 -12.36 10.58 0.82
CA ASN A 141 -13.11 11.80 0.59
C ASN A 141 -12.97 12.27 -0.87
N LEU A 142 -11.74 12.33 -1.39
CA LEU A 142 -11.45 12.80 -2.74
C LEU A 142 -12.00 11.86 -3.82
N HIS A 143 -11.73 10.56 -3.69
CA HIS A 143 -12.09 9.57 -4.70
C HIS A 143 -13.57 9.22 -4.74
N GLY A 144 -14.37 9.65 -3.75
CA GLY A 144 -15.80 9.35 -3.75
C GLY A 144 -16.05 7.86 -3.73
N GLN A 145 -16.89 7.39 -4.64
CA GLN A 145 -17.27 5.98 -4.77
C GLN A 145 -16.34 5.18 -5.71
N ALA A 146 -15.13 5.66 -6.00
CA ALA A 146 -14.19 4.93 -6.87
C ALA A 146 -13.78 3.57 -6.26
N PRO A 147 -13.67 2.49 -7.05
CA PRO A 147 -13.33 1.18 -6.53
C PRO A 147 -11.91 1.15 -5.93
N LEU A 148 -11.68 0.21 -5.02
CA LEU A 148 -10.33 -0.06 -4.53
C LEU A 148 -9.46 -0.75 -5.59
N PRO A 149 -8.13 -0.54 -5.59
CA PRO A 149 -7.42 0.43 -4.75
C PRO A 149 -7.68 1.86 -5.20
N LEU A 150 -7.78 2.79 -4.25
CA LEU A 150 -7.77 4.22 -4.57
C LEU A 150 -6.41 4.59 -5.14
N PHE A 151 -6.39 5.35 -6.23
CA PHE A 151 -5.16 5.55 -7.00
C PHE A 151 -4.89 7.03 -7.29
N ASP A 152 -3.84 7.57 -6.69
CA ASP A 152 -3.34 8.91 -7.01
C ASP A 152 -2.08 8.80 -7.87
N ASN A 153 -2.07 9.46 -9.04
CA ASN A 153 -0.88 9.61 -9.86
C ASN A 153 -0.41 11.07 -9.91
N HIS A 154 0.59 11.45 -9.12
CA HIS A 154 1.10 12.83 -9.14
C HIS A 154 2.01 13.15 -10.34
N TYR A 155 2.30 12.20 -11.24
CA TYR A 155 2.87 12.53 -12.54
C TYR A 155 1.81 13.07 -13.51
N ASP A 156 0.54 12.78 -13.29
CA ASP A 156 -0.56 13.33 -14.08
C ASP A 156 -0.79 14.81 -13.72
N PRO A 157 -0.53 15.77 -14.63
CA PRO A 157 -0.80 17.17 -14.37
C PRO A 157 -2.31 17.48 -14.29
N TYR A 158 -3.17 16.57 -14.74
CA TYR A 158 -4.63 16.69 -14.73
C TYR A 158 -5.29 15.82 -13.67
N LEU A 159 -4.55 15.38 -12.64
CA LEU A 159 -5.13 14.63 -11.52
C LEU A 159 -6.32 15.40 -10.94
N GLN A 160 -7.52 14.85 -11.14
CA GLN A 160 -8.79 15.43 -10.75
C GLN A 160 -9.63 14.41 -10.01
N TYR A 161 -10.45 14.92 -9.11
CA TYR A 161 -11.37 14.15 -8.30
C TYR A 161 -12.79 14.52 -8.71
N PRO A 162 -13.43 13.75 -9.61
CA PRO A 162 -14.66 14.19 -10.25
C PRO A 162 -15.85 14.20 -9.28
N ASN A 163 -15.86 13.32 -8.28
CA ASN A 163 -17.00 13.10 -7.38
C ASN A 163 -16.57 12.93 -5.91
N PRO A 164 -15.94 13.92 -5.27
CA PRO A 164 -15.56 13.81 -3.86
C PRO A 164 -16.80 13.71 -2.95
N ARG A 165 -16.68 12.98 -1.84
CA ARG A 165 -17.76 12.87 -0.82
C ARG A 165 -18.01 14.19 -0.09
N SER A 166 -16.96 14.96 0.14
CA SER A 166 -16.99 16.24 0.86
C SER A 166 -15.99 17.22 0.27
N PRO A 167 -16.29 18.53 0.24
CA PRO A 167 -15.37 19.56 -0.23
C PRO A 167 -14.26 19.90 0.80
N HIS A 168 -14.31 19.34 2.02
CA HIS A 168 -13.36 19.67 3.09
C HIS A 168 -12.21 18.67 3.19
N TYR A 169 -10.99 19.19 3.21
CA TYR A 169 -9.75 18.43 3.38
C TYR A 169 -9.32 18.47 4.85
N GLU A 170 -8.93 17.32 5.42
CA GLU A 170 -8.30 17.32 6.74
C GLU A 170 -6.83 17.75 6.57
N VAL A 171 -6.50 18.97 7.03
CA VAL A 171 -5.16 19.59 6.97
C VAL A 171 -4.27 19.04 8.06
#